data_AF-F8PHA6-F1
#
_entry.id   AF-F8PHA6-F1
#
_cell.length_a   1.000
_cell.length_b   1.000
_cell.length_c   1.000
_cell.angle_alpha   90.00
_cell.angle_beta   90.00
_cell.angle_gamma   90.00
#
_symmetry.space_group_name_H-M   'P 1'
#
loop_
_entity.id
_entity.type
_entity.pdbx_description
1 polymer ?
#
loop_
_entity_poly.entity_id
_entity_poly.type
_entity_poly.pdbx_seq_one_letter_code
_entity_poly.pdbx_strand_id
1 'polypeptide(L)' 'YHFIRHAIEDGKIEINYCPTEDMMADILTKAFPSAKVKHFASVLGLRTA' A
#
# COMPACT_ATOMS: atom_id res chain seq x y z
N TYR A 1 -16.70 -21.35 -2.33
CA TYR A 1 -15.43 -21.16 -3.07
C TYR A 1 -14.86 -19.82 -2.67
N HIS A 2 -13.69 -19.79 -2.01
CA HIS A 2 -13.04 -18.56 -1.55
C HIS A 2 -11.64 -18.47 -2.16
N PHE A 3 -11.55 -17.88 -3.36
CA PHE A 3 -10.33 -17.84 -4.15
C PHE A 3 -9.10 -17.34 -3.36
N ILE A 4 -9.23 -16.19 -2.68
CA ILE A 4 -8.12 -15.59 -1.92
C ILE A 4 -7.61 -16.52 -0.82
N ARG A 5 -8.52 -17.17 -0.09
CA ARG A 5 -8.14 -18.12 0.97
C ARG A 5 -7.36 -19.30 0.42
N HIS A 6 -7.82 -19.89 -0.69
CA HIS A 6 -7.14 -21.02 -1.32
C HIS A 6 -5.77 -20.60 -1.87
N ALA A 7 -5.64 -19.41 -2.46
CA ALA A 7 -4.36 -18.91 -2.96
C ALA A 7 -3.32 -18.69 -1.85
N ILE A 8 -3.77 -18.33 -0.64
CA ILE A 8 -2.90 -18.25 0.55
C ILE A 8 -2.51 -19.65 1.04
N GLU A 9 -3.47 -20.56 1.16
CA GLU A 9 -3.23 -21.96 1.58
C GLU A 9 -2.28 -22.69 0.62
N ASP A 10 -2.37 -22.40 -0.68
CA ASP A 10 -1.46 -22.89 -1.73
C ASP A 10 -0.09 -22.19 -1.74
N GLY A 11 0.14 -21.18 -0.90
CA GLY A 11 1.38 -20.40 -0.85
C GLY A 11 1.63 -19.49 -2.07
N LYS A 12 0.62 -19.26 -2.91
CA LYS A 12 0.71 -18.37 -4.09
C LYS A 12 0.64 -16.90 -3.72
N ILE A 13 0.03 -16.59 -2.58
CA ILE A 13 -0.12 -15.23 -2.05
C ILE A 13 0.29 -15.25 -0.57
N GLU A 14 1.18 -14.35 -0.19
CA GLU A 14 1.48 -14.05 1.20
C GLU A 14 0.73 -12.77 1.61
N ILE A 15 0.07 -12.81 2.77
CA ILE A 15 -0.60 -11.63 3.33
C ILE A 15 0.23 -11.10 4.49
N ASN A 16 0.75 -9.89 4.30
CA ASN A 16 1.46 -9.13 5.32
C ASN A 16 0.62 -7.92 5.74
N TYR A 17 0.42 -7.75 7.04
CA TYR A 17 -0.26 -6.58 7.56
C TYR A 17 0.59 -5.32 7.35
N CYS A 18 -0.04 -4.26 6.84
CA CYS A 18 0.56 -2.95 6.65
C CYS A 18 -0.39 -1.89 7.21
N PRO A 19 0.01 -1.11 8.22
CA PRO A 19 -0.78 0.01 8.71
C PRO A 19 -1.05 1.05 7.62
N THR A 20 -2.18 1.75 7.70
CA THR A 20 -2.57 2.78 6.71
C THR A 20 -1.53 3.88 6.53
N GLU A 21 -0.81 4.23 7.60
CA GLU A 21 0.25 5.25 7.54
C GLU A 21 1.45 4.81 6.70
N ASP A 22 1.66 3.50 6.59
CA ASP A 22 2.78 2.89 5.86
C ASP A 22 2.34 2.31 4.50
N MET A 23 1.03 2.23 4.24
CA MET A 23 0.46 1.65 3.02
C MET A 23 0.60 2.61 1.83
N MET A 24 1.80 2.66 1.24
CA MET A 24 2.11 3.55 0.12
C MET A 24 1.12 3.46 -1.06
N ALA A 25 0.58 2.27 -1.34
CA ALA A 25 -0.39 2.08 -2.42
C ALA A 25 -1.66 2.93 -2.25
N ASP A 26 -2.00 3.33 -1.02
CA ASP A 26 -3.16 4.16 -0.76
C ASP A 26 -3.08 5.52 -1.46
N ILE A 27 -1.88 6.09 -1.68
CA ILE A 27 -1.76 7.39 -2.38
C ILE A 27 -2.32 7.34 -3.80
N LEU A 28 -2.32 6.16 -4.43
CA LEU A 28 -2.78 5.98 -5.80
C LEU A 28 -4.30 5.73 -5.90
N THR A 29 -4.97 5.48 -4.77
CA THR A 29 -6.37 5.03 -4.75
C THR A 29 -7.28 5.84 -3.84
N LYS A 30 -6.72 6.62 -2.90
CA LYS A 30 -7.46 7.40 -1.91
C LYS A 30 -7.09 8.89 -1.97
N ALA A 31 -8.06 9.74 -1.64
CA ALA A 31 -7.80 11.16 -1.40
C ALA A 31 -7.21 11.34 0.02
N PHE A 32 -6.09 12.06 0.11
CA PHE A 32 -5.42 12.32 1.39
C PHE A 32 -5.18 13.81 1.66
N PRO A 33 -5.06 14.21 2.94
CA PRO A 33 -4.55 15.53 3.29
C PRO A 33 -3.16 15.77 2.72
N SER A 34 -2.84 17.03 2.41
CA SER A 34 -1.57 17.43 1.78
C SER A 34 -0.33 16.89 2.50
N ALA A 35 -0.35 16.80 3.84
CA ALA A 35 0.76 16.27 4.63
C ALA A 35 1.10 14.81 4.27
N LYS A 36 0.10 13.94 4.12
CA LYS A 36 0.30 12.52 3.74
C LYS A 36 0.74 12.39 2.29
N VAL A 37 0.12 13.16 1.38
CA VAL A 37 0.54 13.19 -0.03
C VAL A 37 2.02 13.58 -0.15
N LYS A 38 2.42 14.61 0.62
CA LYS A 38 3.80 15.06 0.72
C LYS A 38 4.72 13.96 1.23
N HIS A 39 4.38 13.30 2.32
CA HIS A 39 5.18 12.19 2.87
C HIS A 39 5.38 11.09 1.82
N PHE A 40 4.30 10.55 1.27
CA PHE A 40 4.36 9.47 0.28
C PHE A 40 5.05 9.89 -1.03
N ALA A 41 4.90 11.13 -1.50
CA ALA A 41 5.66 11.63 -2.65
C ALA A 41 7.17 11.62 -2.41
N SER A 42 7.61 11.84 -1.17
CA SER A 42 9.02 11.72 -0.79
C SER A 42 9.49 10.26 -0.83
N VAL A 43 8.70 9.34 -0.25
CA VAL A 43 9.04 7.91 -0.21
C VAL A 43 9.05 7.30 -1.62
N LEU A 44 8.19 7.77 -2.51
CA LEU A 44 8.15 7.38 -3.92
C LEU A 44 9.26 8.02 -4.79
N GLY A 45 10.11 8.88 -4.21
CA GLY A 45 11.19 9.54 -4.97
C GLY A 45 10.69 10.60 -5.97
N LEU A 46 9.48 11.15 -5.76
CA LEU A 46 8.88 12.17 -6.63
C LEU A 46 9.28 13.61 -6.23
N ARG A 47 10.23 13.76 -5.31
CA ARG A 47 10.80 15.06 -4.91
C ARG A 47 12.21 15.18 -5.44
N THR A 48 12.52 16.30 -6.06
CA THR A 48 13.90 16.69 -6.42
C THR A 48 14.69 17.05 -5.17
N ALA A 49 16.01 16.82 -5.23
CA ALA A 49 16.97 17.24 -4.20
C ALA A 49 16.95 18.76 -3.98
#